data_AF-A0AAJ5EE41-F1
#
_entry.id   AF-A0AAJ5EE41-F1
#
_cell.length_a   1.000
_cell.length_b   1.000
_cell.length_c   1.000
_cell.angle_alpha   90.00
_cell.angle_beta   90.00
_cell.angle_gamma   90.00
#
_symmetry.space_group_name_H-M   'P 1'
#
loop_
_entity.id
_entity.type
_entity.pdbx_description
1 polymer ?
#
loop_
_entity_poly.entity_id
_entity_poly.type
_entity_poly.pdbx_seq_one_letter_code
_entity_poly.pdbx_strand_id
1 'polypeptide(L)'
;MTVGQFRLGYRTMKTVLAVSICILVFSFFDNHTPVIACLSAIVALREDMPKTYSFGGLRVLGTIVGSIAAVLYYFMQQPFENKDLATFLLIPFFVGLLIVVNDGLNLNKGIVASEATFLIIVFTIPQNQALIYIFERTFDSFVGVFIALTINRLIKPPAESLEQQPTAKEKIVLLEQELAELKQEVNENTPQKK
;
A
#
# COMPACT_ATOMS: atom_id res chain seq x y z
N MET A 1 -16.76 2.65 20.49
CA MET A 1 -18.05 3.38 20.48
C MET A 1 -18.82 2.94 19.24
N THR A 2 -20.03 2.40 19.41
CA THR A 2 -20.90 1.97 18.31
C THR A 2 -22.00 3.00 18.12
N VAL A 3 -22.07 3.61 16.93
CA VAL A 3 -23.19 4.47 16.54
C VAL A 3 -24.07 3.63 15.62
N GLY A 4 -25.11 3.01 16.18
CA GLY A 4 -25.93 2.03 15.44
C GLY A 4 -25.10 0.82 14.98
N GLN A 5 -25.20 0.48 13.68
CA GLN A 5 -24.43 -0.62 13.07
C GLN A 5 -22.95 -0.24 12.79
N PHE A 6 -22.59 1.04 12.88
CA PHE A 6 -21.24 1.51 12.58
C PHE A 6 -20.35 1.46 13.81
N ARG A 7 -19.29 0.63 13.74
CA ARG A 7 -18.26 0.56 14.78
C ARG A 7 -17.15 1.54 14.43
N LEU A 8 -17.03 2.63 15.21
CA LEU A 8 -15.86 3.50 15.14
C LEU A 8 -14.70 2.83 15.88
N GLY A 9 -13.86 2.16 15.09
CA GLY A 9 -12.65 1.49 15.58
C GLY A 9 -11.51 2.48 15.86
N TYR A 10 -10.62 2.09 16.75
CA TYR A 10 -9.44 2.89 17.13
C TYR A 10 -8.54 3.24 15.94
N ARG A 11 -8.46 2.33 14.95
CA ARG A 11 -7.77 2.55 13.68
C ARG A 11 -8.35 3.74 12.90
N THR A 12 -9.68 3.88 12.84
CA THR A 12 -10.34 4.97 12.10
C THR A 12 -9.98 6.33 12.69
N MET A 13 -9.95 6.45 14.02
CA MET A 13 -9.57 7.70 14.69
C MET A 13 -8.13 8.11 14.38
N LYS A 14 -7.19 7.16 14.42
CA LYS A 14 -5.80 7.42 14.02
C LYS A 14 -5.70 7.86 12.56
N THR A 15 -6.46 7.23 11.66
CA THR A 15 -6.46 7.58 10.24
C THR A 15 -6.98 9.01 10.03
N VAL A 16 -8.09 9.38 10.66
CA VAL A 16 -8.64 10.74 10.56
C VAL A 16 -7.61 11.77 11.06
N LEU A 17 -6.96 11.50 12.20
CA LEU A 17 -5.94 12.39 12.73
C LEU A 17 -4.72 12.51 11.79
N ALA A 18 -4.24 11.39 11.24
CA ALA A 18 -3.14 11.39 10.28
C ALA A 18 -3.48 12.21 9.03
N VAL A 19 -4.70 12.05 8.50
CA VAL A 19 -5.19 12.84 7.35
C VAL A 19 -5.28 14.33 7.69
N SER A 20 -5.82 14.69 8.87
CA SER A 20 -5.89 16.08 9.31
C SER A 20 -4.50 16.72 9.41
N ILE A 21 -3.50 15.98 9.88
CA ILE A 21 -2.11 16.45 9.94
C ILE A 21 -1.51 16.58 8.55
N CYS A 22 -1.76 15.62 7.63
CA CYS A 22 -1.33 15.76 6.23
C CYS A 22 -1.88 17.04 5.60
N ILE A 23 -3.17 17.32 5.78
CA ILE A 23 -3.81 18.55 5.26
C ILE A 23 -3.17 19.79 5.89
N LEU A 24 -2.96 19.79 7.22
CA LEU A 24 -2.36 20.91 7.92
C LEU A 24 -0.93 21.19 7.44
N VAL A 25 -0.11 20.15 7.28
CA VAL A 25 1.27 20.27 6.79
C VAL A 25 1.30 20.86 5.39
N PHE A 26 0.45 20.38 4.48
CA PHE A 26 0.40 20.85 3.10
C PHE A 26 -0.29 22.21 2.94
N SER A 27 -1.09 22.65 3.92
CA SER A 27 -1.64 24.01 3.95
C SER A 27 -0.57 25.09 4.05
N PHE A 28 0.66 24.75 4.47
CA PHE A 28 1.80 25.68 4.46
C PHE A 28 2.50 25.75 3.10
N PHE A 29 2.11 24.92 2.13
CA PHE A 29 2.68 24.88 0.79
C PHE A 29 1.63 25.35 -0.22
N ASP A 30 1.68 26.63 -0.60
CA ASP A 30 0.62 27.33 -1.35
C ASP A 30 0.28 26.75 -2.75
N ASN A 31 0.98 25.72 -3.25
CA ASN A 31 0.76 25.13 -4.57
C ASN A 31 0.75 23.58 -4.62
N HIS A 32 0.73 22.86 -3.49
CA HIS A 32 0.76 21.40 -3.48
C HIS A 32 -0.51 20.78 -2.90
N THR A 33 -1.13 19.87 -3.65
CA THR A 33 -2.34 19.19 -3.18
C THR A 33 -2.00 18.08 -2.17
N PRO A 34 -2.68 18.00 -1.01
CA PRO A 34 -2.38 17.00 0.01
C PRO A 34 -2.83 15.57 -0.35
N VAL A 35 -3.48 15.36 -1.51
CA VAL A 35 -4.20 14.13 -1.85
C VAL A 35 -3.29 12.90 -1.78
N ILE A 36 -2.08 13.00 -2.34
CA ILE A 36 -1.14 11.87 -2.38
C ILE A 36 -0.61 11.54 -1.00
N ALA A 37 -0.26 12.56 -0.20
CA ALA A 37 0.17 12.38 1.18
C ALA A 37 -0.94 11.77 2.05
N CYS A 38 -2.18 12.23 1.91
CA CYS A 38 -3.34 11.67 2.61
C CYS A 38 -3.58 10.20 2.24
N LEU A 39 -3.60 9.86 0.94
CA LEU A 39 -3.77 8.48 0.49
C LEU A 39 -2.63 7.58 0.97
N SER A 40 -1.39 8.08 0.93
CA SER A 40 -0.24 7.36 1.44
C SER A 40 -0.36 7.09 2.94
N ALA A 41 -0.81 8.07 3.73
CA ALA A 41 -1.03 7.90 5.15
C ALA A 41 -2.13 6.86 5.45
N ILE A 42 -3.27 6.93 4.76
CA ILE A 42 -4.39 5.98 4.90
C ILE A 42 -3.94 4.55 4.56
N VAL A 43 -3.20 4.40 3.47
CA VAL A 43 -2.74 3.08 3.01
C VAL A 43 -1.61 2.54 3.88
N ALA A 44 -0.75 3.38 4.45
CA ALA A 44 0.30 2.94 5.37
C ALA A 44 -0.25 2.54 6.73
N LEU A 45 -1.25 3.25 7.27
CA LEU A 45 -1.73 3.04 8.62
C LEU A 45 -2.38 1.67 8.83
N ARG A 46 -1.85 0.90 9.78
CA ARG A 46 -2.37 -0.40 10.21
C ARG A 46 -2.55 -0.41 11.73
N GLU A 47 -3.17 -1.47 12.23
CA GLU A 47 -3.41 -1.67 13.68
C GLU A 47 -2.09 -1.77 14.45
N ASP A 48 -1.11 -2.47 13.86
CA ASP A 48 0.20 -2.71 14.46
C ASP A 48 1.30 -1.86 13.81
N MET A 49 2.30 -1.50 14.61
CA MET A 49 3.44 -0.70 14.13
C MET A 49 4.33 -1.45 13.11
N PRO A 50 4.70 -2.74 13.30
CA PRO A 50 5.48 -3.47 12.30
C PRO A 50 4.74 -3.60 10.96
N LYS A 51 3.42 -3.80 11.00
CA LYS A 51 2.59 -3.82 9.79
C LYS A 51 2.56 -2.44 9.12
N THR A 52 2.43 -1.36 9.89
CA THR A 52 2.46 0.00 9.35
C THR A 52 3.78 0.30 8.66
N TYR A 53 4.91 -0.12 9.25
CA TYR A 53 6.23 0.03 8.63
C TYR A 53 6.36 -0.77 7.33
N SER A 54 5.97 -2.04 7.34
CA SER A 54 6.00 -2.89 6.14
C SER A 54 5.13 -2.32 5.02
N PHE A 55 3.88 -1.97 5.31
CA PHE A 55 2.96 -1.41 4.30
C PHE A 55 3.38 -0.01 3.84
N GLY A 56 3.89 0.83 4.74
CA GLY A 56 4.43 2.14 4.39
C GLY A 56 5.63 2.05 3.46
N GLY A 57 6.60 1.18 3.78
CA GLY A 57 7.75 0.94 2.91
C GLY A 57 7.36 0.42 1.53
N LEU A 58 6.43 -0.55 1.48
CA LEU A 58 5.89 -1.07 0.21
C LEU A 58 5.14 -0.01 -0.61
N ARG A 59 4.48 0.95 0.05
CA ARG A 59 3.83 2.08 -0.62
C ARG A 59 4.86 3.01 -1.27
N VAL A 60 5.90 3.40 -0.53
CA VAL A 60 6.97 4.26 -1.04
C VAL A 60 7.74 3.58 -2.17
N LEU A 61 8.15 2.32 -1.98
CA LEU A 61 8.85 1.54 -3.01
C LEU A 61 7.98 1.35 -4.26
N GLY A 62 6.70 1.02 -4.10
CA GLY A 62 5.77 0.93 -5.23
C GLY A 62 5.65 2.26 -5.97
N THR A 63 5.51 3.39 -5.28
CA THR A 63 5.49 4.71 -5.92
C THR A 63 6.78 5.00 -6.69
N ILE A 64 7.95 4.65 -6.15
CA ILE A 64 9.24 4.82 -6.83
C ILE A 64 9.31 3.97 -8.10
N VAL A 65 8.98 2.69 -8.02
CA VAL A 65 9.01 1.76 -9.16
C VAL A 65 8.05 2.23 -10.26
N GLY A 66 6.81 2.59 -9.92
CA GLY A 66 5.84 3.11 -10.87
C GLY A 66 6.26 4.44 -11.49
N SER A 67 6.94 5.30 -10.73
CA SER A 67 7.46 6.58 -11.22
C SER A 67 8.62 6.38 -12.20
N ILE A 68 9.55 5.46 -11.91
CA ILE A 68 10.64 5.10 -12.82
C ILE A 68 10.07 4.53 -14.12
N ALA A 69 9.07 3.64 -14.04
CA ALA A 69 8.39 3.12 -15.21
C ALA A 69 7.72 4.20 -16.05
N ALA A 70 7.14 5.25 -15.43
CA ALA A 70 6.57 6.38 -16.16
C ALA A 70 7.64 7.17 -16.93
N VAL A 71 8.82 7.41 -16.35
CA VAL A 71 9.94 8.04 -17.06
C VAL A 71 10.36 7.20 -18.27
N LEU A 72 10.53 5.88 -18.07
CA LEU A 72 10.89 4.96 -19.14
C LEU A 72 9.84 4.93 -20.26
N TYR A 73 8.55 4.95 -19.90
CA TYR A 73 7.46 5.05 -20.85
C TYR A 73 7.57 6.31 -21.72
N TYR A 74 7.75 7.48 -21.11
CA TYR A 74 7.87 8.73 -21.88
C TYR A 74 9.09 8.74 -22.78
N PHE A 75 10.20 8.14 -22.34
CA PHE A 75 11.41 8.00 -23.15
C PHE A 75 11.16 7.06 -24.35
N MET A 76 10.48 5.94 -24.13
CA MET A 76 10.14 4.98 -25.19
C MET A 76 9.04 5.48 -26.14
N GLN A 77 8.16 6.37 -25.69
CA GLN A 77 7.11 6.94 -26.53
C GLN A 77 7.63 8.04 -27.48
N GLN A 78 8.69 8.75 -27.11
CA GLN A 78 9.26 9.84 -27.93
C GLN A 78 9.53 9.51 -29.41
N PRO A 79 10.14 8.37 -29.76
CA PRO A 79 10.44 8.05 -31.16
C PRO A 79 9.22 7.64 -32.00
N PHE A 80 8.04 7.44 -31.41
CA PHE A 80 6.86 7.02 -32.16
C PHE A 80 6.14 8.21 -32.80
N GLU A 81 5.94 8.17 -34.12
CA GLU A 81 5.17 9.17 -34.85
C GLU A 81 3.68 9.14 -34.46
N ASN A 82 3.10 7.94 -34.30
CA ASN A 82 1.72 7.75 -33.86
C ASN A 82 1.67 7.49 -32.35
N LYS A 83 1.45 8.55 -31.57
CA LYS A 83 1.39 8.51 -30.10
C LYS A 83 0.24 7.66 -29.57
N ASP A 84 -0.88 7.58 -30.29
CA ASP A 84 -2.05 6.81 -29.85
C ASP A 84 -1.77 5.31 -29.94
N LEU A 85 -1.16 4.88 -31.06
CA LEU A 85 -0.74 3.49 -31.24
C LEU A 85 0.36 3.11 -30.24
N ALA A 86 1.32 4.01 -30.01
CA ALA A 86 2.35 3.81 -28.98
C ALA A 86 1.73 3.64 -27.59
N THR A 87 0.75 4.47 -27.24
CA THR A 87 0.03 4.39 -25.95
C THR A 87 -0.71 3.08 -25.80
N PHE A 88 -1.43 2.65 -26.85
CA PHE A 88 -2.17 1.39 -26.88
C PHE A 88 -1.28 0.16 -26.66
N LEU A 89 -0.04 0.19 -27.17
CA LEU A 89 0.89 -0.94 -27.05
C LEU A 89 1.76 -0.87 -25.79
N LEU A 90 2.32 0.30 -25.47
CA LEU A 90 3.28 0.47 -24.37
C LEU A 90 2.59 0.38 -23.00
N ILE A 91 1.38 0.93 -22.81
CA ILE A 91 0.75 0.91 -21.48
C ILE A 91 0.52 -0.53 -21.00
N PRO A 92 -0.15 -1.42 -21.76
CA PRO A 92 -0.33 -2.81 -21.33
C PRO A 92 0.99 -3.56 -21.13
N PHE A 93 1.99 -3.27 -21.96
CA PHE A 93 3.34 -3.83 -21.81
C PHE A 93 3.97 -3.40 -20.47
N PHE A 94 3.92 -2.12 -20.13
CA PHE A 94 4.46 -1.61 -18.87
C PHE A 94 3.68 -2.10 -17.64
N VAL A 95 2.36 -2.26 -17.73
CA VAL A 95 1.56 -2.89 -16.66
C VAL A 95 2.02 -4.32 -16.43
N GLY A 96 2.14 -5.13 -17.49
CA GLY A 96 2.65 -6.49 -17.37
C GLY A 96 4.07 -6.54 -16.81
N LEU A 97 4.95 -5.65 -17.28
CA LEU A 97 6.33 -5.52 -16.80
C LEU A 97 6.39 -5.17 -15.32
N LEU A 98 5.59 -4.18 -14.89
CA LEU A 98 5.54 -3.73 -13.50
C LEU A 98 5.06 -4.85 -12.57
N ILE A 99 4.05 -5.63 -12.97
CA ILE A 99 3.60 -6.79 -12.19
C ILE A 99 4.76 -7.79 -12.01
N VAL A 100 5.42 -8.19 -13.09
CA VAL A 100 6.52 -9.18 -13.04
C VAL A 100 7.71 -8.67 -12.24
N VAL A 101 8.09 -7.39 -12.42
CA VAL A 101 9.20 -6.79 -11.68
C VAL A 101 8.89 -6.70 -10.18
N ASN A 102 7.69 -6.24 -9.82
CA ASN A 102 7.31 -6.16 -8.40
C ASN A 102 7.20 -7.55 -7.75
N ASP A 103 6.68 -8.54 -8.47
CA ASP A 103 6.60 -9.94 -8.00
C ASP A 103 8.00 -10.53 -7.80
N GLY A 104 8.90 -10.37 -8.78
CA GLY A 104 10.30 -10.81 -8.69
C GLY A 104 11.09 -10.13 -7.56
N LEU A 105 10.72 -8.90 -7.19
CA LEU A 105 11.30 -8.18 -6.05
C LEU A 105 10.64 -8.52 -4.70
N ASN A 106 9.68 -9.45 -4.66
CA ASN A 106 8.86 -9.78 -3.49
C ASN A 106 8.09 -8.57 -2.91
N LEU A 107 7.76 -7.59 -3.75
CA LEU A 107 7.02 -6.37 -3.41
C LEU A 107 5.51 -6.53 -3.72
N ASN A 108 4.95 -7.72 -3.50
CA ASN A 108 3.59 -8.09 -3.93
C ASN A 108 2.50 -7.11 -3.45
N LYS A 109 2.64 -6.61 -2.23
CA LYS A 109 1.71 -5.62 -1.64
C LYS A 109 1.89 -4.20 -2.19
N GLY A 110 3.02 -3.94 -2.86
CA GLY A 110 3.38 -2.68 -3.52
C GLY A 110 2.95 -2.58 -4.98
N ILE A 111 2.55 -3.70 -5.62
CA ILE A 111 2.09 -3.74 -7.02
C ILE A 111 1.03 -2.67 -7.28
N VAL A 112 -0.04 -2.64 -6.47
CA VAL A 112 -1.13 -1.67 -6.62
C VAL A 112 -0.64 -0.23 -6.52
N ALA A 113 0.36 0.05 -5.66
CA ALA A 113 0.92 1.39 -5.54
C ALA A 113 1.76 1.79 -6.76
N SER A 114 2.49 0.83 -7.34
CA SER A 114 3.25 0.99 -8.57
C SER A 114 2.34 1.25 -9.76
N GLU A 115 1.37 0.36 -10.01
CA GLU A 115 0.39 0.48 -11.10
C GLU A 115 -0.38 1.80 -11.03
N ALA A 116 -0.96 2.12 -9.87
CA ALA A 116 -1.72 3.36 -9.71
C ALA A 116 -0.86 4.61 -9.93
N THR A 117 0.43 4.56 -9.58
CA THR A 117 1.35 5.67 -9.82
C THR A 117 1.68 5.82 -11.29
N PHE A 118 2.07 4.72 -11.95
CA PHE A 118 2.36 4.68 -13.38
C PHE A 118 1.17 5.20 -14.20
N LEU A 119 -0.02 4.63 -14.00
CA LEU A 119 -1.21 4.97 -14.77
C LEU A 119 -1.65 6.42 -14.55
N ILE A 120 -1.65 6.92 -13.30
CA ILE A 120 -2.02 8.31 -13.03
C ILE A 120 -1.06 9.26 -13.75
N ILE A 121 0.25 9.01 -13.69
CA ILE A 121 1.23 9.88 -14.35
C ILE A 121 0.99 9.88 -15.86
N VAL A 122 0.98 8.69 -16.48
CA VAL A 122 0.88 8.55 -17.93
C VAL A 122 -0.43 9.10 -18.51
N PHE A 123 -1.55 8.92 -17.82
CA PHE A 123 -2.85 9.40 -18.32
C PHE A 123 -3.19 10.84 -17.95
N THR A 124 -2.61 11.39 -16.88
CA THR A 124 -3.05 12.69 -16.34
C THR A 124 -2.05 13.80 -16.59
N ILE A 125 -0.76 13.48 -16.68
CA ILE A 125 0.31 14.49 -16.64
C ILE A 125 0.94 14.66 -18.03
N PRO A 126 1.03 15.89 -18.55
CA PRO A 126 1.72 16.14 -19.80
C PRO A 126 3.23 15.92 -19.63
N GLN A 127 3.88 15.44 -20.69
CA GLN A 127 5.29 15.00 -20.67
C GLN A 127 6.27 16.09 -20.17
N ASN A 128 5.99 17.36 -20.45
CA ASN A 128 6.83 18.49 -20.02
C ASN A 128 6.82 18.74 -18.49
N GLN A 129 5.80 18.26 -17.79
CA GLN A 129 5.65 18.40 -16.33
C GLN A 129 5.79 17.06 -15.60
N ALA A 130 5.94 15.96 -16.33
CA ALA A 130 6.02 14.62 -15.74
C ALA A 130 7.15 14.48 -14.73
N LEU A 131 8.35 15.02 -15.02
CA LEU A 131 9.50 14.90 -14.12
C LEU A 131 9.25 15.58 -12.77
N ILE A 132 8.78 16.84 -12.77
CA ILE A 132 8.52 17.55 -11.51
C ILE A 132 7.41 16.86 -10.71
N TYR A 133 6.35 16.42 -11.39
CA TYR A 133 5.26 15.70 -10.76
C TYR A 133 5.68 14.34 -10.18
N ILE A 134 6.60 13.62 -10.83
CA ILE A 134 7.17 12.37 -10.31
C ILE A 134 7.89 12.61 -8.98
N PHE A 135 8.72 13.66 -8.92
CA PHE A 135 9.42 14.02 -7.69
C PHE A 135 8.45 14.41 -6.57
N GLU A 136 7.49 15.28 -6.86
CA GLU A 136 6.44 15.67 -5.92
C GLU A 136 5.67 14.45 -5.43
N ARG A 137 5.24 13.57 -6.33
CA ARG A 137 4.47 12.38 -5.98
C ARG A 137 5.25 11.41 -5.10
N THR A 138 6.55 11.25 -5.34
CA THR A 138 7.42 10.40 -4.52
C THR A 138 7.60 11.00 -3.13
N PHE A 139 7.84 12.32 -3.08
CA PHE A 139 7.99 13.06 -1.84
C PHE A 139 6.71 13.06 -1.00
N ASP A 140 5.56 13.34 -1.59
CA ASP A 140 4.26 13.32 -0.92
C ASP A 140 3.93 11.94 -0.35
N SER A 141 4.23 10.89 -1.12
CA SER A 141 4.07 9.50 -0.67
C SER A 141 4.92 9.24 0.57
N PHE A 142 6.17 9.70 0.57
CA PHE A 142 7.07 9.59 1.71
C PHE A 142 6.58 10.36 2.93
N VAL A 143 6.16 11.63 2.76
CA VAL A 143 5.63 12.48 3.84
C VAL A 143 4.38 11.84 4.46
N GLY A 144 3.46 11.33 3.64
CA GLY A 144 2.26 10.64 4.12
C GLY A 144 2.58 9.38 4.94
N VAL A 145 3.54 8.56 4.49
CA VAL A 145 4.00 7.40 5.25
C VAL A 145 4.66 7.83 6.56
N PHE A 146 5.48 8.88 6.54
CA PHE A 146 6.14 9.41 7.73
C PHE A 146 5.13 9.87 8.79
N ILE A 147 4.08 10.59 8.37
CA ILE A 147 3.00 11.02 9.27
C ILE A 147 2.25 9.80 9.83
N ALA A 148 1.92 8.81 8.99
CA ALA A 148 1.25 7.59 9.46
C ALA A 148 2.09 6.82 10.49
N LEU A 149 3.40 6.69 10.27
CA LEU A 149 4.31 6.05 11.24
C LEU A 149 4.36 6.83 12.55
N THR A 150 4.43 8.15 12.49
CA THR A 150 4.45 9.02 13.67
C THR A 150 3.18 8.86 14.48
N ILE A 151 2.01 8.95 13.83
CA ILE A 151 0.72 8.83 14.51
C ILE A 151 0.49 7.45 15.08
N ASN A 152 0.85 6.40 14.34
CA ASN A 152 0.69 5.04 14.86
C ASN A 152 1.62 4.75 16.04
N ARG A 153 2.79 5.41 16.12
CA ARG A 153 3.71 5.30 17.24
C ARG A 153 3.22 6.07 18.47
N LEU A 154 2.67 7.28 18.30
CA LEU A 154 2.21 8.13 19.40
C LEU A 154 0.91 7.60 20.01
N ILE A 155 0.01 7.07 19.19
CA ILE A 155 -1.32 6.65 19.60
C ILE A 155 -1.34 5.13 19.75
N LYS A 156 -1.13 4.62 20.97
CA LYS A 156 -1.16 3.17 21.25
C LYS A 156 -2.57 2.68 21.59
N PRO A 157 -2.97 1.46 21.15
CA PRO A 157 -4.26 0.90 21.51
C PRO A 157 -4.46 0.88 23.04
N PRO A 158 -5.65 1.18 23.56
CA PRO A 158 -5.95 1.02 24.98
C PRO A 158 -5.78 -0.45 25.40
N ALA A 159 -5.26 -0.67 26.61
CA ALA A 159 -4.77 -1.96 27.11
C ALA A 159 -5.77 -3.13 26.98
N GLU A 160 -7.07 -2.85 27.08
CA GLU A 160 -8.17 -3.81 26.96
C GLU A 160 -8.22 -4.52 25.58
N SER A 161 -7.74 -3.85 24.52
CA SER A 161 -7.66 -4.44 23.17
C SER A 161 -6.47 -5.38 22.96
N LEU A 162 -5.52 -5.41 23.90
CA LEU A 162 -4.37 -6.32 23.90
C LEU A 162 -4.70 -7.66 24.57
N GLU A 163 -5.66 -7.68 25.51
CA GLU A 163 -6.12 -8.92 26.17
C GLU A 163 -7.01 -9.79 25.26
N GLN A 164 -7.69 -9.19 24.27
CA GLN A 164 -8.58 -9.92 23.36
C GLN A 164 -7.87 -10.53 22.14
N GLN A 165 -6.63 -10.14 21.86
CA GLN A 165 -5.86 -10.77 20.79
C GLN A 165 -5.11 -11.98 21.36
N PRO A 166 -5.37 -13.21 20.88
CA PRO A 166 -4.60 -14.36 21.33
C PRO A 166 -3.13 -14.10 21.03
N THR A 167 -2.34 -14.18 22.08
CA THR A 167 -0.90 -14.03 22.09
C THR A 167 -0.30 -14.95 21.02
N ALA A 168 0.85 -14.59 20.45
CA ALA A 168 1.50 -15.45 19.45
C ALA A 168 1.65 -16.92 19.92
N LYS A 169 1.85 -17.13 21.23
CA LYS A 169 1.86 -18.45 21.86
C LYS A 169 0.50 -19.16 21.79
N GLU A 170 -0.60 -18.46 22.06
CA GLU A 170 -1.96 -19.01 22.01
C GLU A 170 -2.38 -19.34 20.57
N LYS A 171 -1.96 -18.55 19.59
CA LYS A 171 -2.15 -18.88 18.17
C LYS A 171 -1.41 -20.15 17.77
N ILE A 172 -0.19 -20.36 18.27
CA ILE A 172 0.57 -21.60 18.01
C ILE A 172 -0.17 -22.80 18.62
N VAL A 173 -0.66 -22.68 19.85
CA VAL A 173 -1.43 -23.76 20.50
C VAL A 173 -2.70 -24.11 19.72
N LEU A 174 -3.45 -23.09 19.25
CA LEU A 174 -4.64 -23.30 18.42
C LEU A 174 -4.30 -23.96 17.07
N LEU A 175 -3.22 -23.53 16.41
CA LEU A 175 -2.75 -24.14 15.17
C LEU A 175 -2.29 -25.59 15.38
N GLU A 176 -1.63 -25.89 16.50
CA GLU A 176 -1.24 -27.26 16.86
C GLU A 176 -2.45 -28.15 17.10
N GLN A 177 -3.52 -27.62 17.72
CA GLN A 177 -4.79 -28.32 17.89
C GLN A 177 -5.48 -28.59 16.55
N GLU A 178 -5.62 -27.57 15.70
CA GLU A 178 -6.25 -27.68 14.38
C GLU A 178 -5.47 -28.68 13.48
N LEU A 179 -4.15 -28.68 13.57
CA LEU A 179 -3.29 -29.65 12.86
C LEU A 179 -3.41 -31.07 13.41
N ALA A 180 -3.71 -31.24 14.70
CA ALA A 180 -3.96 -32.55 15.31
C ALA A 180 -5.32 -33.13 14.89
N GLU A 181 -6.36 -32.29 14.84
CA GLU A 181 -7.69 -32.66 14.36
C GLU A 181 -7.66 -33.07 12.88
N LEU A 182 -7.02 -32.27 12.01
CA LEU A 182 -6.85 -32.60 10.59
C LEU A 182 -6.08 -33.91 10.38
N LYS A 183 -5.06 -34.20 11.21
CA LYS A 183 -4.34 -35.47 11.15
C LYS A 183 -5.22 -36.67 11.52
N GLN A 184 -6.12 -36.51 12.48
CA GLN A 184 -7.09 -37.56 12.83
C GLN A 184 -8.08 -37.79 11.69
N GLU A 185 -8.61 -36.72 11.10
CA GLU A 185 -9.56 -36.79 9.99
C GLU A 185 -8.94 -37.44 8.73
N VAL A 186 -7.67 -37.14 8.42
CA VAL A 186 -6.93 -37.80 7.33
C VAL A 186 -6.72 -39.29 7.61
N ASN A 187 -6.42 -39.67 8.86
CA ASN A 187 -6.17 -41.07 9.21
C ASN A 187 -7.46 -41.91 9.20
N GLU A 188 -8.61 -41.31 9.52
CA GLU A 188 -9.92 -41.95 9.40
C GLU A 188 -10.39 -42.06 7.93
N ASN A 189 -10.04 -41.09 7.07
CA ASN A 189 -10.43 -41.05 5.67
C ASN A 189 -9.43 -41.71 4.69
N THR A 190 -8.33 -42.29 5.18
CA THR A 190 -7.41 -43.05 4.33
C THR A 190 -7.87 -44.51 4.24
N PRO A 191 -8.45 -44.99 3.13
CA PRO A 191 -8.74 -46.41 2.97
C PRO A 191 -7.43 -47.18 3.08
N GLN A 192 -7.34 -48.14 4.01
CA GLN A 192 -6.22 -49.05 4.13
C GLN A 192 -5.96 -49.69 2.76
N LYS A 193 -4.89 -49.27 2.09
CA LYS A 193 -4.34 -49.96 0.91
C LYS A 193 -3.99 -51.39 1.35
N LYS A 194 -4.87 -52.34 1.04
CA LYS A 194 -4.51 -53.74 0.90
C LYS A 194 -3.66 -53.93 -0.36
#